data_AF-A0A395GAV6-F1
#
_entry.id   AF-A0A395GAV6-F1
#
_cell.length_a   1.000
_cell.length_b   1.000
_cell.length_c   1.000
_cell.angle_alpha   90.00
_cell.angle_beta   90.00
_cell.angle_gamma   90.00
#
_symmetry.space_group_name_H-M   'P 1'
#
loop_
_entity.id
_entity.type
_entity.pdbx_description
1 polymer ?
#
loop_
_entity_poly.entity_id
_entity_poly.type
_entity_poly.pdbx_seq_one_letter_code
_entity_poly.pdbx_strand_id
1 'polypeptide(L)'
;MTITFDKQEIFTADNIQFALKSFELEKQGVGKEYQPFNWDDKKIDLFEKTIRDAVEAEGKYAVYHLEDFFDYFLLSVEEALQHSHELIRAFTMLDKRLSKRRFSTLDINNEHKLVQQFYEIRKQSWESNA
;
A
#
# COMPACT_ATOMS: atom_id res chain seq x y z
N MET A 1 -13.00 3.07 -0.55
CA MET A 1 -12.48 4.26 0.15
C MET A 1 -11.61 5.03 -0.81
N THR A 2 -11.74 6.35 -0.88
CA THR A 2 -10.93 7.20 -1.75
C THR A 2 -10.31 8.32 -0.91
N ILE A 3 -9.03 8.58 -1.14
CA ILE A 3 -8.29 9.69 -0.56
C ILE A 3 -7.91 10.64 -1.70
N THR A 4 -8.24 11.91 -1.52
CA THR A 4 -7.92 12.97 -2.47
C THR A 4 -7.05 14.03 -1.80
N PHE A 5 -6.09 14.57 -2.55
CA PHE A 5 -5.31 15.76 -2.18
C PHE A 5 -5.42 16.78 -3.30
N ASP A 6 -5.77 18.03 -2.98
CA ASP A 6 -6.02 19.09 -3.97
C ASP A 6 -6.97 18.69 -5.11
N LYS A 7 -8.05 17.97 -4.76
CA LYS A 7 -9.06 17.43 -5.68
C LYS A 7 -8.53 16.36 -6.65
N GLN A 8 -7.28 15.96 -6.53
CA GLN A 8 -6.71 14.82 -7.24
C GLN A 8 -6.81 13.58 -6.38
N GLU A 9 -7.26 12.48 -6.98
CA GLU A 9 -7.22 11.18 -6.32
C GLU A 9 -5.76 10.72 -6.17
N ILE A 10 -5.38 10.38 -4.94
CA ILE A 10 -4.03 9.89 -4.62
C ILE A 10 -4.02 8.45 -4.12
N PHE A 11 -5.19 7.92 -3.73
CA PHE A 11 -5.36 6.53 -3.32
C PHE A 11 -6.82 6.12 -3.40
N THR A 12 -7.08 4.92 -3.90
CA THR A 12 -8.40 4.29 -3.88
C THR A 12 -8.30 2.82 -3.51
N ALA A 13 -9.19 2.40 -2.63
CA ALA A 13 -9.50 1.00 -2.37
C ALA A 13 -10.95 0.71 -2.78
N ASP A 14 -11.14 -0.29 -3.64
CA ASP A 14 -12.44 -0.65 -4.22
C ASP A 14 -12.50 -2.17 -4.41
N ASN A 15 -13.44 -2.83 -3.72
CA ASN A 15 -13.56 -4.28 -3.74
C ASN A 15 -13.91 -4.83 -5.13
N ILE A 16 -14.68 -4.10 -5.92
CA ILE A 16 -15.11 -4.53 -7.26
C ILE A 16 -13.92 -4.44 -8.22
N GLN A 17 -13.20 -3.31 -8.23
CA GLN A 17 -12.02 -3.15 -9.07
C GLN A 17 -10.91 -4.13 -8.69
N PHE A 18 -10.71 -4.35 -7.39
CA PHE A 18 -9.79 -5.35 -6.89
C PHE A 18 -10.17 -6.75 -7.40
N ALA A 19 -11.42 -7.18 -7.21
CA ALA A 19 -11.89 -8.49 -7.66
C ALA A 19 -11.78 -8.68 -9.18
N LEU A 20 -12.14 -7.66 -9.96
CA LEU A 20 -12.01 -7.69 -11.42
C LEU A 20 -10.54 -7.88 -11.85
N LYS A 21 -9.60 -7.18 -11.19
CA LYS A 21 -8.19 -7.33 -11.51
C LYS A 21 -7.62 -8.67 -11.05
N SER A 22 -8.00 -9.16 -9.87
CA SER A 22 -7.62 -10.49 -9.39
C SER A 22 -8.03 -11.58 -10.39
N PHE A 23 -9.26 -11.51 -10.92
CA PHE A 23 -9.75 -12.44 -11.92
C PHE A 23 -9.01 -12.33 -13.27
N GLU A 24 -8.63 -11.12 -13.67
CA GLU A 24 -7.80 -10.89 -14.86
C GLU A 24 -6.43 -11.57 -14.73
N LEU A 25 -5.76 -11.39 -13.59
CA LEU A 25 -4.44 -11.97 -13.32
C LEU A 25 -4.48 -13.49 -13.22
N GLU A 26 -5.53 -14.03 -12.59
CA GLU A 26 -5.77 -15.48 -12.56
C GLU A 26 -5.88 -16.05 -13.97
N LYS A 27 -6.64 -15.41 -14.86
CA LYS A 27 -6.74 -15.81 -16.27
C LYS A 27 -5.43 -15.71 -17.03
N GLN A 28 -4.55 -14.78 -16.64
CA GLN A 28 -3.21 -14.64 -17.19
C GLN A 28 -2.23 -15.70 -16.63
N GLY A 29 -2.68 -16.53 -15.68
CA GLY A 29 -1.89 -17.62 -15.11
C GLY A 29 -0.96 -17.18 -13.99
N VAL A 30 -1.18 -16.02 -13.39
CA VAL A 30 -0.45 -15.59 -12.18
C VAL A 30 -0.75 -16.59 -11.05
N GLY A 31 0.30 -17.09 -10.39
CA GLY A 31 0.17 -18.06 -9.30
C GLY A 31 -0.31 -19.45 -9.72
N LYS A 32 -0.33 -19.78 -11.03
CA LYS A 32 -0.84 -21.08 -11.54
C LYS A 32 -0.21 -22.31 -10.87
N GLU A 33 1.04 -22.20 -10.41
CA GLU A 33 1.77 -23.24 -9.68
C GLU A 33 1.14 -23.57 -8.31
N TYR A 34 0.36 -22.64 -7.78
CA TYR A 34 -0.38 -22.75 -6.52
C TYR A 34 -1.88 -22.99 -6.73
N GLN A 35 -2.35 -23.14 -7.97
CA GLN A 35 -3.78 -23.39 -8.22
C GLN A 35 -4.27 -24.59 -7.40
N PRO A 36 -5.32 -24.40 -6.58
CA PRO A 36 -5.75 -25.41 -5.64
C PRO A 36 -6.53 -26.51 -6.40
N PHE A 37 -5.84 -27.55 -6.81
CA PHE A 37 -6.49 -28.71 -7.43
C PHE A 37 -7.20 -29.62 -6.40
N ASN A 38 -6.82 -29.55 -5.11
CA ASN A 38 -7.24 -30.52 -4.07
C ASN A 38 -7.58 -29.91 -2.68
N TRP A 39 -8.13 -28.68 -2.59
CA TRP A 39 -8.43 -28.03 -1.30
C TRP A 39 -7.25 -28.02 -0.31
N ASP A 40 -6.03 -27.90 -0.83
CA ASP A 40 -4.83 -27.75 0.00
C ASP A 40 -4.78 -26.30 0.49
N ASP A 41 -5.17 -26.09 1.76
CA ASP A 41 -5.26 -24.77 2.39
C ASP A 41 -3.98 -23.94 2.19
N LYS A 42 -2.79 -24.57 2.24
CA LYS A 42 -1.53 -23.83 2.04
C LYS A 42 -1.37 -23.32 0.61
N LYS A 43 -1.84 -24.09 -0.37
CA LYS A 43 -1.81 -23.67 -1.78
C LYS A 43 -2.87 -22.61 -2.05
N ILE A 44 -4.03 -22.71 -1.42
CA ILE A 44 -5.07 -21.67 -1.47
C ILE A 44 -4.49 -20.35 -0.94
N ASP A 45 -3.94 -20.35 0.27
CA ASP A 45 -3.34 -19.15 0.87
C ASP A 45 -2.24 -18.55 0.00
N LEU A 46 -1.37 -19.39 -0.56
CA LEU A 46 -0.26 -18.93 -1.39
C LEU A 46 -0.73 -18.40 -2.75
N PHE A 47 -1.76 -19.01 -3.33
CA PHE A 47 -2.40 -18.53 -4.56
C PHE A 47 -3.06 -17.16 -4.33
N GLU A 48 -3.90 -17.04 -3.30
CA GLU A 48 -4.59 -15.80 -2.96
C GLU A 48 -3.60 -14.68 -2.63
N LYS A 49 -2.56 -14.98 -1.86
CA LYS A 49 -1.47 -14.04 -1.59
C LYS A 49 -0.76 -13.61 -2.87
N THR A 50 -0.42 -14.54 -3.76
CA THR A 50 0.29 -14.20 -5.00
C THR A 50 -0.53 -13.27 -5.89
N ILE A 51 -1.83 -13.54 -6.01
CA ILE A 51 -2.75 -12.66 -6.75
C ILE A 51 -2.85 -11.30 -6.05
N ARG A 52 -3.08 -11.27 -4.74
CA ARG A 52 -3.17 -10.02 -3.96
C ARG A 52 -1.93 -9.15 -4.13
N ASP A 53 -0.75 -9.70 -3.87
CA ASP A 53 0.52 -8.97 -3.93
C ASP A 53 0.73 -8.38 -5.35
N ALA A 54 0.30 -9.08 -6.40
CA ALA A 54 0.35 -8.59 -7.79
C ALA A 54 -0.67 -7.48 -8.10
N VAL A 55 -1.89 -7.55 -7.56
CA VAL A 55 -2.90 -6.47 -7.68
C VAL A 55 -2.45 -5.22 -6.93
N GLU A 56 -1.90 -5.39 -5.73
CA GLU A 56 -1.42 -4.30 -4.87
C GLU A 56 -0.17 -3.63 -5.46
N ALA A 57 0.71 -4.38 -6.14
CA ALA A 57 1.81 -3.81 -6.90
C ALA A 57 1.37 -2.88 -8.05
N GLU A 58 0.14 -3.01 -8.55
CA GLU A 58 -0.49 -2.06 -9.48
C GLU A 58 -1.16 -0.86 -8.77
N GLY A 59 -1.08 -0.78 -7.44
CA GLY A 59 -1.72 0.26 -6.63
C GLY A 59 -3.23 0.09 -6.48
N LYS A 60 -3.76 -1.12 -6.66
CA LYS A 60 -5.19 -1.44 -6.48
C LYS A 60 -5.38 -2.20 -5.18
N TYR A 61 -6.30 -1.72 -4.35
CA TYR A 61 -6.52 -2.25 -3.01
C TYR A 61 -7.98 -2.63 -2.79
N ALA A 62 -8.22 -3.67 -2.00
CA ALA A 62 -9.54 -3.94 -1.47
C ALA A 62 -9.77 -3.14 -0.18
N VAL A 63 -11.02 -2.77 0.10
CA VAL A 63 -11.38 -2.04 1.33
C VAL A 63 -11.12 -2.88 2.57
N TYR A 64 -11.36 -4.19 2.52
CA TYR A 64 -11.12 -5.08 3.65
C TYR A 64 -9.63 -5.35 3.93
N HIS A 65 -8.72 -5.02 2.99
CA HIS A 65 -7.28 -5.00 3.28
C HIS A 65 -6.87 -3.77 4.10
N LEU A 66 -7.76 -2.79 4.27
CA LEU A 66 -7.51 -1.60 5.08
C LEU A 66 -7.83 -1.80 6.56
N GLU A 67 -8.32 -2.97 6.97
CA GLU A 67 -8.60 -3.22 8.39
C GLU A 67 -7.32 -3.11 9.23
N ASP A 68 -6.21 -3.64 8.73
CA ASP A 68 -4.88 -3.54 9.36
C ASP A 68 -4.34 -2.10 9.36
N PHE A 69 -4.88 -1.20 8.51
CA PHE A 69 -4.47 0.21 8.54
C PHE A 69 -4.80 0.87 9.88
N PHE A 70 -5.83 0.41 10.59
CA PHE A 70 -6.17 0.96 11.91
C PHE A 70 -5.08 0.72 12.95
N ASP A 71 -4.21 -0.27 12.75
CA ASP A 71 -3.06 -0.50 13.63
C ASP A 71 -2.04 0.64 13.56
N TYR A 72 -2.03 1.44 12.49
CA TYR A 72 -1.15 2.61 12.36
C TYR A 72 -1.19 3.53 13.59
N PHE A 73 -2.36 3.73 14.19
CA PHE A 73 -2.53 4.59 15.36
C PHE A 73 -1.83 4.06 16.62
N LEU A 74 -1.53 2.76 16.64
CA LEU A 74 -0.85 2.08 17.75
C LEU A 74 0.67 2.03 17.54
N LEU A 75 1.16 2.30 16.32
CA LEU A 75 2.58 2.23 15.98
C LEU A 75 3.34 3.51 16.36
N SER A 76 4.60 3.34 16.76
CA SER A 76 5.61 4.40 16.72
C SER A 76 5.94 4.79 15.27
N VAL A 77 6.58 5.95 15.08
CA VAL A 77 7.00 6.38 13.73
C VAL A 77 8.00 5.41 13.12
N GLU A 78 8.91 4.89 13.94
CA GLU A 78 9.92 3.92 13.54
C GLU A 78 9.29 2.62 13.05
N GLU A 79 8.32 2.07 13.80
CA GLU A 79 7.59 0.87 13.41
C GLU A 79 6.77 1.12 12.14
N ALA A 80 6.08 2.25 12.06
CA ALA A 80 5.25 2.58 10.91
C ALA A 80 6.07 2.82 9.63
N LEU A 81 7.30 3.36 9.73
CA LEU A 81 8.23 3.51 8.60
C LEU A 81 8.75 2.17 8.06
N GLN A 82 8.78 1.12 8.88
CA GLN A 82 9.28 -0.22 8.51
C GLN A 82 8.15 -1.23 8.29
N HIS A 83 6.89 -0.79 8.35
CA HIS A 83 5.74 -1.65 8.25
C HIS A 83 5.67 -2.33 6.88
N SER A 84 5.20 -3.58 6.82
CA SER A 84 5.09 -4.35 5.57
C SER A 84 4.11 -3.71 4.57
N HIS A 85 2.98 -3.21 5.07
CA HIS A 85 1.98 -2.50 4.28
C HIS A 85 2.42 -1.06 3.97
N GLU A 86 2.55 -0.76 2.68
CA GLU A 86 2.90 0.52 2.08
C GLU A 86 1.93 1.65 2.41
N LEU A 87 0.65 1.39 2.70
CA LEU A 87 -0.30 2.44 3.06
C LEU A 87 0.08 3.06 4.41
N ILE A 88 0.47 2.23 5.38
CA ILE A 88 0.97 2.66 6.68
C ILE A 88 2.26 3.47 6.50
N ARG A 89 3.21 2.98 5.69
CA ARG A 89 4.43 3.73 5.37
C ARG A 89 4.13 5.07 4.70
N ALA A 90 3.20 5.11 3.75
CA ALA A 90 2.80 6.33 3.04
C ALA A 90 2.19 7.36 3.99
N PHE A 91 1.23 6.96 4.83
CA PHE A 91 0.64 7.84 5.83
C PHE A 91 1.65 8.35 6.85
N THR A 92 2.68 7.55 7.17
CA THR A 92 3.77 7.96 8.06
C THR A 92 4.54 9.18 7.52
N MET A 93 4.58 9.40 6.20
CA MET A 93 5.19 10.60 5.61
C MET A 93 4.49 11.90 6.04
N LEU A 94 3.18 11.82 6.35
CA LEU A 94 2.38 12.96 6.79
C LEU A 94 2.34 13.09 8.32
N ASP A 95 2.93 12.15 9.05
CA ASP A 95 2.91 12.14 10.50
C ASP A 95 3.72 13.32 11.07
N LYS A 96 3.10 14.10 11.97
CA LYS A 96 3.79 15.22 12.66
C LYS A 96 4.98 14.75 13.51
N ARG A 97 4.96 13.49 13.97
CA ARG A 97 6.04 12.86 14.74
C ARG A 97 7.28 12.62 13.87
N LEU A 98 7.13 12.58 12.53
CA LEU A 98 8.24 12.52 11.59
C LEU A 98 8.87 13.90 11.38
N SER A 99 9.96 14.17 12.11
CA SER A 99 10.68 15.46 12.02
C SER A 99 11.32 15.69 10.64
N LYS A 100 11.48 16.96 10.25
CA LYS A 100 12.18 17.37 9.01
C LYS A 100 13.59 16.79 8.90
N ARG A 101 14.33 16.74 10.01
CA ARG A 101 15.68 16.14 10.07
C ARG A 101 15.67 14.65 9.74
N ARG A 102 14.68 13.90 10.24
CA ARG A 102 14.56 12.46 9.96
C ARG A 102 14.05 12.21 8.55
N PHE A 103 13.09 13.01 8.10
CA PHE A 103 12.58 12.91 6.73
C PHE A 103 13.69 13.07 5.69
N SER A 104 14.62 14.01 5.89
CA SER A 104 15.74 14.23 4.96
C SER A 104 16.74 13.08 4.87
N THR A 105 16.70 12.11 5.79
CA THR A 105 17.58 10.93 5.77
C THR A 105 16.93 9.69 5.17
N LEU A 106 15.65 9.76 4.77
CA LEU A 106 14.95 8.64 4.16
C LEU A 106 15.44 8.42 2.72
N ASP A 107 15.73 7.17 2.35
CA ASP A 107 15.92 6.77 0.96
C ASP A 107 14.59 6.29 0.38
N ILE A 108 14.01 7.09 -0.51
CA ILE A 108 12.68 6.85 -1.07
C ILE A 108 12.73 6.21 -2.47
N ASN A 109 13.91 6.09 -3.08
CA ASN A 109 14.03 5.73 -4.50
C ASN A 109 13.52 4.31 -4.81
N ASN A 110 13.66 3.40 -3.84
CA ASN A 110 13.23 2.00 -3.96
C ASN A 110 11.90 1.71 -3.25
N GLU A 111 11.21 2.74 -2.73
CA GLU A 111 9.94 2.57 -2.03
C GLU A 111 8.75 2.43 -2.98
N HIS A 112 7.61 2.00 -2.44
CA HIS A 112 6.38 1.90 -3.20
C HIS A 112 5.93 3.28 -3.73
N LYS A 113 5.33 3.33 -4.93
CA LYS A 113 4.90 4.59 -5.59
C LYS A 113 4.00 5.45 -4.71
N LEU A 114 3.12 4.80 -3.94
CA LEU A 114 2.24 5.49 -2.98
C LEU A 114 3.04 6.23 -1.89
N VAL A 115 4.09 5.60 -1.35
CA VAL A 115 4.96 6.19 -0.33
C VAL A 115 5.74 7.36 -0.93
N GLN A 116 6.29 7.19 -2.15
CA GLN A 116 6.97 8.26 -2.89
C GLN A 116 6.05 9.47 -3.12
N GLN A 117 4.79 9.24 -3.48
CA GLN A 117 3.80 10.31 -3.69
C GLN A 117 3.54 11.09 -2.39
N PHE A 118 3.34 10.40 -1.27
CA PHE A 118 3.13 11.06 0.03
C PHE A 118 4.39 11.77 0.53
N TYR A 119 5.58 11.23 0.24
CA TYR A 119 6.85 11.89 0.50
C TYR A 119 6.94 13.23 -0.24
N GLU A 120 6.64 13.27 -1.54
CA GLU A 120 6.68 14.52 -2.32
C GLU A 120 5.66 15.56 -1.84
N ILE A 121 4.44 15.14 -1.49
CA ILE A 121 3.44 16.02 -0.87
C ILE A 121 4.01 16.66 0.42
N ARG A 122 4.64 15.84 1.28
CA ARG A 122 5.22 16.34 2.53
C ARG A 122 6.36 17.31 2.27
N LYS A 123 7.26 16.99 1.34
CA LYS A 123 8.40 17.82 0.97
C LYS A 123 7.96 19.21 0.49
N GLN A 124 6.99 19.25 -0.44
CA GLN A 124 6.41 20.50 -0.95
C GLN A 124 5.77 21.34 0.16
N SER A 125 5.14 20.70 1.15
CA SER A 125 4.55 21.41 2.29
C SER A 125 5.58 22.18 3.12
N TRP A 126 6.84 21.73 3.18
CA TRP A 126 7.89 22.44 3.90
C TRP A 126 8.63 23.47 3.06
N GLU A 127 8.64 23.30 1.74
CA GLU A 127 9.19 24.28 0.81
C GLU A 127 8.25 25.47 0.65
N SER A 128 6.93 25.25 0.69
CA SER A 128 5.92 26.31 0.59
C SER A 128 5.82 27.20 1.84
N ASN A 129 6.41 26.77 2.96
CA ASN A 129 6.42 27.49 4.24
C ASN A 129 7.79 28.16 4.54
N ALA A 130 8.71 28.15 3.57
CA ALA A 130 10.04 28.76 3.65
C ALA A 130 10.09 30.05 2.82
#